data_AF-A0A7C1I8U3-F1
#
_entry.id   AF-A0A7C1I8U3-F1
#
_cell.length_a   1.000
_cell.length_b   1.000
_cell.length_c   1.000
_cell.angle_alpha   90.00
_cell.angle_beta   90.00
_cell.angle_gamma   90.00
#
_symmetry.space_group_name_H-M   'P 1'
#
loop_
_entity.id
_entity.type
_entity.pdbx_description
1 polymer ?
#
loop_
_entity_poly.entity_id
_entity_poly.type
_entity_poly.pdbx_seq_one_letter_code
_entity_poly.pdbx_strand_id
1 'polypeptide(L)'
;MKRNYSVLQVKYGSHIFPCFMALTVFVVILFSLSSCNTGSKGRYKFQPESMHWLQFRGPNASGIAPEDADPPIHFSADTNLLWKTEIPSGWSSPCIVNDKIFLTGFDEQDSLLNVFAINRKDGEIMWMDSIIPNGFYDMHSINSYANPTIASDGKRIYAEFMNYGLTAYDLDGHKIWEYPHEMIGSYFGGAGSPVLADSLVIIRIGVEEKYSLIALNCLNGDSTWLYRPGDDEAYLSSNSTPVIDDSLLYLYASDAVIALNMKNRSLAWSIPVSGNAVATPVISEADLYINTYSQLGEEKVMGENIPFEELIARIDQNNNGMAEQNEFPEDMPVFTRPEIVDIDRSSMFFRDDRTFALTDSNGDGSINKAEWDEVWKMLEEFMIKHGMTAISLEGAGERPADDFKWKINEDSPETPSPLIIGDEILFIKNGGTVTV
;
A
#
# COMPACT_ATOMS: atom_id res chain seq x y z
N MET A 1 -20.40 12.99 -7.14
CA MET A 1 -19.62 14.18 -7.52
C MET A 1 -18.75 13.77 -8.70
N LYS A 2 -18.95 14.35 -9.90
CA LYS A 2 -18.16 14.01 -11.10
C LYS A 2 -16.76 14.60 -10.92
N ARG A 3 -15.72 13.77 -10.95
CA ARG A 3 -14.32 14.22 -10.89
C ARG A 3 -13.68 13.95 -12.25
N ASN A 4 -12.87 14.91 -12.73
CA ASN A 4 -12.12 14.88 -14.00
C ASN A 4 -10.62 14.73 -13.68
N TYR A 5 -9.83 14.33 -14.67
CA TYR A 5 -8.86 13.27 -14.43
C TYR A 5 -7.62 13.26 -15.43
N SER A 6 -6.36 12.94 -15.03
CA SER A 6 -5.07 12.93 -15.79
C SER A 6 -4.02 11.82 -15.43
N VAL A 7 -3.03 11.55 -16.31
CA VAL A 7 -1.97 10.49 -16.22
C VAL A 7 -0.55 11.10 -16.17
N LEU A 8 0.37 10.51 -15.38
CA LEU A 8 1.82 10.78 -15.43
C LEU A 8 2.54 9.57 -16.05
N GLN A 9 3.30 9.80 -17.12
CA GLN A 9 4.06 8.77 -17.86
C GLN A 9 5.55 9.11 -17.78
N VAL A 10 6.37 8.17 -17.31
CA VAL A 10 7.83 8.30 -17.32
C VAL A 10 8.41 7.18 -18.19
N LYS A 11 9.09 7.55 -19.28
CA LYS A 11 9.85 6.62 -20.14
C LYS A 11 11.31 6.62 -19.72
N TYR A 12 11.88 5.45 -19.42
CA TYR A 12 13.33 5.32 -19.19
C TYR A 12 14.01 4.67 -20.40
N GLY A 13 15.09 5.29 -20.87
CA GLY A 13 15.81 4.85 -22.06
C GLY A 13 16.68 3.62 -21.78
N SER A 14 16.47 2.56 -22.54
CA SER A 14 17.39 1.42 -22.58
C SER A 14 18.69 1.80 -23.31
N HIS A 15 19.81 1.81 -22.57
CA HIS A 15 21.13 1.88 -23.19
C HIS A 15 21.46 0.51 -23.81
N ILE A 16 21.18 0.39 -25.10
CA ILE A 16 21.53 -0.76 -25.94
C ILE A 16 23.05 -0.82 -26.07
N PHE A 17 23.68 -1.81 -25.42
CA PHE A 17 25.03 -2.25 -25.77
C PHE A 17 24.97 -3.22 -26.97
N PRO A 18 25.74 -3.02 -28.05
CA PRO A 18 25.72 -3.90 -29.20
C PRO A 18 26.58 -5.14 -28.90
N CYS A 19 25.95 -6.30 -28.69
CA CYS A 19 26.66 -7.58 -28.62
C CYS A 19 26.68 -8.25 -29.99
N PHE A 20 27.88 -8.64 -30.41
CA PHE A 20 28.21 -9.17 -31.72
C PHE A 20 27.43 -10.45 -32.07
N MET A 21 26.86 -10.46 -33.27
CA MET A 21 26.20 -11.59 -33.90
C MET A 21 27.26 -12.60 -34.39
N ALA A 22 27.30 -13.79 -33.80
CA ALA A 22 28.02 -14.94 -34.35
C ALA A 22 27.01 -16.00 -34.78
N LEU A 23 26.83 -16.13 -36.09
CA LEU A 23 26.08 -17.20 -36.73
C LEU A 23 26.76 -18.55 -36.45
N THR A 24 26.04 -19.53 -35.92
CA THR A 24 26.37 -20.95 -36.17
C THR A 24 25.07 -21.75 -36.26
N VAL A 25 24.90 -22.35 -37.44
CA VAL A 25 23.79 -23.22 -37.84
C VAL A 25 23.97 -24.60 -37.19
N PHE A 26 22.91 -25.15 -36.59
CA PHE A 26 22.78 -26.61 -36.42
C PHE A 26 21.34 -27.08 -36.67
N VAL A 27 21.27 -28.18 -37.42
CA VAL A 27 20.07 -28.82 -37.98
C VAL A 27 19.45 -29.81 -36.98
N VAL A 28 18.12 -29.75 -36.92
CA VAL A 28 17.07 -30.67 -36.43
C VAL A 28 17.46 -32.12 -36.15
N ILE A 29 17.01 -32.67 -35.01
CA ILE A 29 16.43 -34.03 -34.91
C ILE A 29 15.25 -34.06 -33.93
N LEU A 30 14.07 -34.43 -34.44
CA LEU A 30 12.87 -34.80 -33.69
C LEU A 30 13.05 -36.18 -33.03
N PHE A 31 12.76 -36.29 -31.73
CA PHE A 31 12.45 -37.57 -31.08
C PHE A 31 11.22 -37.42 -30.20
N SER A 32 10.17 -38.16 -30.56
CA SER A 32 9.03 -38.49 -29.71
C SER A 32 9.44 -39.57 -28.72
N LEU A 33 9.37 -39.30 -27.42
CA LEU A 33 9.40 -40.33 -26.39
C LEU A 33 8.40 -39.99 -25.28
N SER A 34 7.47 -40.92 -25.06
CA SER A 34 6.50 -40.94 -23.98
C SER A 34 7.17 -41.08 -22.61
N SER A 35 6.61 -40.38 -21.64
CA SER A 35 6.55 -40.66 -20.20
C SER A 35 7.79 -41.20 -19.48
N CYS A 36 8.44 -40.33 -18.70
CA CYS A 36 8.93 -40.70 -17.39
C CYS A 36 8.63 -39.54 -16.41
N ASN A 37 7.65 -39.79 -15.54
CA ASN A 37 7.23 -38.90 -14.48
C ASN A 37 8.25 -38.99 -13.33
N THR A 38 9.14 -38.01 -13.23
CA THR A 38 10.01 -37.81 -12.07
C THR A 38 9.78 -36.41 -11.51
N GLY A 39 9.01 -36.36 -10.42
CA GLY A 39 8.75 -35.25 -9.51
C GLY A 39 9.30 -33.87 -9.88
N SER A 40 8.51 -33.09 -10.62
CA SER A 40 8.66 -31.64 -10.61
C SER A 40 8.11 -31.11 -9.29
N LYS A 41 8.96 -30.46 -8.49
CA LYS A 41 8.58 -29.55 -7.41
C LYS A 41 7.46 -28.63 -7.94
N GLY A 42 6.27 -28.79 -7.40
CA GLY A 42 5.08 -28.11 -7.92
C GLY A 42 5.18 -26.61 -7.69
N ARG A 43 5.61 -25.87 -8.72
CA ARG A 43 5.18 -24.48 -8.90
C ARG A 43 3.65 -24.51 -8.90
N TYR A 44 2.99 -23.64 -8.14
CA TYR A 44 1.63 -23.29 -8.46
C TYR A 44 1.65 -22.71 -9.88
N LYS A 45 1.22 -23.49 -10.88
CA LYS A 45 0.98 -22.98 -12.21
C LYS A 45 -0.43 -22.40 -12.20
N PHE A 46 -0.53 -21.09 -12.38
CA PHE A 46 -1.78 -20.42 -12.75
C PHE A 46 -2.45 -21.25 -13.86
N GLN A 47 -3.65 -21.73 -13.59
CA GLN A 47 -4.46 -22.49 -14.54
C GLN A 47 -5.38 -21.47 -15.24
N PRO A 48 -5.11 -21.11 -16.51
CA PRO A 48 -5.81 -20.02 -17.20
C PRO A 48 -7.28 -20.35 -17.56
N GLU A 49 -7.78 -21.56 -17.30
CA GLU A 49 -9.16 -21.93 -17.61
C GLU A 49 -10.20 -21.22 -16.72
N SER A 50 -9.78 -20.62 -15.61
CA SER A 50 -10.59 -19.73 -14.78
C SER A 50 -9.77 -18.50 -14.39
N MET A 51 -10.24 -17.31 -14.79
CA MET A 51 -9.65 -16.04 -14.35
C MET A 51 -9.75 -15.94 -12.82
N HIS A 52 -8.65 -16.26 -12.15
CA HIS A 52 -8.48 -16.14 -10.71
C HIS A 52 -7.79 -14.82 -10.38
N TRP A 53 -8.33 -14.08 -9.41
CA TRP A 53 -7.74 -12.86 -8.85
C TRP A 53 -7.60 -13.07 -7.35
N LEU A 54 -6.58 -13.82 -6.95
CA LEU A 54 -6.55 -14.49 -5.63
C LEU A 54 -6.09 -13.62 -4.47
N GLN A 55 -5.67 -12.38 -4.70
CA GLN A 55 -5.04 -11.52 -3.69
C GLN A 55 -5.14 -10.04 -4.06
N PHE A 56 -4.71 -9.17 -3.16
CA PHE A 56 -4.61 -7.74 -3.42
C PHE A 56 -3.85 -7.47 -4.71
N ARG A 57 -4.46 -6.65 -5.59
CA ARG A 57 -3.90 -6.31 -6.92
C ARG A 57 -3.58 -7.50 -7.83
N GLY A 58 -4.15 -8.68 -7.56
CA GLY A 58 -4.14 -9.81 -8.48
C GLY A 58 -2.78 -10.50 -8.58
N PRO A 59 -2.46 -11.11 -9.74
CA PRO A 59 -1.20 -11.82 -9.95
C PRO A 59 0.01 -10.97 -9.59
N ASN A 60 0.87 -11.50 -8.71
CA ASN A 60 2.09 -10.85 -8.20
C ASN A 60 1.85 -9.46 -7.56
N ALA A 61 0.61 -9.17 -7.13
CA ALA A 61 0.18 -7.85 -6.64
C ALA A 61 0.46 -6.69 -7.62
N SER A 62 0.63 -7.01 -8.90
CA SER A 62 1.04 -6.06 -9.94
C SER A 62 -0.04 -5.04 -10.28
N GLY A 63 -1.31 -5.38 -10.11
CA GLY A 63 -2.45 -4.60 -10.58
C GLY A 63 -2.72 -4.76 -12.08
N ILE A 64 -2.08 -5.73 -12.73
CA ILE A 64 -2.19 -6.02 -14.16
C ILE A 64 -2.97 -7.32 -14.37
N ALA A 65 -4.01 -7.25 -15.19
CA ALA A 65 -4.73 -8.44 -15.63
C ALA A 65 -3.93 -9.23 -16.67
N PRO A 66 -4.18 -10.55 -16.84
CA PRO A 66 -3.57 -11.34 -17.92
C PRO A 66 -3.76 -10.70 -19.31
N GLU A 67 -2.81 -10.92 -20.23
CA GLU A 67 -2.83 -10.30 -21.58
C GLU A 67 -4.07 -10.66 -22.41
N ASP A 68 -4.70 -11.80 -22.14
CA ASP A 68 -5.93 -12.26 -22.79
C ASP A 68 -7.22 -11.77 -22.10
N ALA A 69 -7.10 -10.97 -21.04
CA ALA A 69 -8.25 -10.33 -20.42
C ALA A 69 -8.87 -9.28 -21.34
N ASP A 70 -10.19 -9.34 -21.54
CA ASP A 70 -10.97 -8.40 -22.36
C ASP A 70 -12.05 -7.70 -21.52
N PRO A 71 -11.66 -6.80 -20.59
CA PRO A 71 -12.64 -6.09 -19.77
C PRO A 71 -13.42 -5.07 -20.60
N PRO A 72 -14.70 -4.83 -20.29
CA PRO A 72 -15.48 -3.82 -21.00
C PRO A 72 -14.90 -2.42 -20.77
N ILE A 73 -14.41 -1.79 -21.85
CA ILE A 73 -13.86 -0.42 -21.82
C ILE A 73 -14.93 0.69 -21.84
N HIS A 74 -16.20 0.31 -22.04
CA HIS A 74 -17.36 1.19 -21.91
C HIS A 74 -18.25 0.66 -20.81
N PHE A 75 -18.29 1.32 -19.67
CA PHE A 75 -19.05 0.88 -18.52
C PHE A 75 -19.79 2.05 -17.88
N SER A 76 -21.07 1.86 -17.57
CA SER A 76 -21.88 2.81 -16.82
C SER A 76 -23.01 2.08 -16.08
N ALA A 77 -23.80 2.81 -15.29
CA ALA A 77 -24.99 2.24 -14.67
C ALA A 77 -26.01 1.70 -15.70
N ASP A 78 -25.97 2.21 -16.95
CA ASP A 78 -26.89 1.85 -18.03
C ASP A 78 -26.22 1.04 -19.15
N THR A 79 -24.91 0.76 -19.06
CA THR A 79 -24.12 0.12 -20.13
C THR A 79 -23.16 -0.90 -19.56
N ASN A 80 -23.25 -2.15 -20.03
CA ASN A 80 -22.42 -3.27 -19.58
C ASN A 80 -22.49 -3.57 -18.06
N LEU A 81 -23.47 -3.02 -17.34
CA LEU A 81 -23.81 -3.41 -15.97
C LEU A 81 -24.58 -4.73 -15.99
N LEU A 82 -24.03 -5.77 -15.35
CA LEU A 82 -24.70 -7.07 -15.21
C LEU A 82 -25.60 -7.14 -13.98
N TRP A 83 -25.09 -6.67 -12.85
CA TRP A 83 -25.79 -6.64 -11.56
C TRP A 83 -25.15 -5.59 -10.64
N LYS A 84 -25.88 -5.23 -9.59
CA LYS A 84 -25.40 -4.35 -8.51
C LYS A 84 -25.98 -4.85 -7.19
N THR A 85 -25.13 -4.96 -6.19
CA THR A 85 -25.48 -5.48 -4.87
C THR A 85 -25.04 -4.49 -3.80
N GLU A 86 -25.91 -4.22 -2.85
CA GLU A 86 -25.58 -3.44 -1.66
C GLU A 86 -24.79 -4.32 -0.68
N ILE A 87 -23.67 -3.81 -0.16
CA ILE A 87 -22.72 -4.55 0.68
C ILE A 87 -22.27 -3.67 1.86
N PRO A 88 -21.76 -4.26 2.96
CA PRO A 88 -21.13 -3.49 4.04
C PRO A 88 -19.96 -2.64 3.54
N SER A 89 -19.64 -1.55 4.25
CA SER A 89 -18.59 -0.61 3.83
C SER A 89 -17.20 -1.23 3.96
N GLY A 90 -16.25 -0.87 3.10
CA GLY A 90 -14.91 -1.46 3.13
C GLY A 90 -14.06 -1.02 1.95
N TRP A 91 -12.74 -1.24 2.07
CA TRP A 91 -11.76 -0.87 1.04
C TRP A 91 -11.04 -2.08 0.44
N SER A 92 -11.43 -3.30 0.83
CA SER A 92 -10.90 -4.51 0.23
C SER A 92 -11.18 -4.56 -1.27
N SER A 93 -10.20 -5.06 -2.03
CA SER A 93 -10.39 -5.39 -3.44
C SER A 93 -11.05 -6.76 -3.59
N PRO A 94 -11.79 -7.02 -4.68
CA PRO A 94 -12.35 -8.33 -4.94
C PRO A 94 -11.28 -9.44 -5.01
N CYS A 95 -11.42 -10.48 -4.19
CA CYS A 95 -10.72 -11.76 -4.39
C CYS A 95 -11.63 -12.70 -5.17
N ILE A 96 -11.21 -13.15 -6.36
CA ILE A 96 -12.05 -13.93 -7.28
C ILE A 96 -11.55 -15.36 -7.37
N VAL A 97 -12.39 -16.31 -6.95
CA VAL A 97 -12.13 -17.75 -7.08
C VAL A 97 -13.33 -18.42 -7.73
N ASN A 98 -13.12 -19.01 -8.91
CA ASN A 98 -14.16 -19.66 -9.70
C ASN A 98 -15.35 -18.71 -9.99
N ASP A 99 -16.53 -19.05 -9.48
CA ASP A 99 -17.80 -18.34 -9.61
C ASP A 99 -18.08 -17.39 -8.43
N LYS A 100 -17.11 -17.19 -7.52
CA LYS A 100 -17.29 -16.40 -6.30
C LYS A 100 -16.36 -15.20 -6.25
N ILE A 101 -16.89 -14.12 -5.69
CA ILE A 101 -16.18 -12.91 -5.32
C ILE A 101 -16.19 -12.82 -3.79
N PHE A 102 -15.02 -12.75 -3.17
CA PHE A 102 -14.88 -12.62 -1.72
C PHE A 102 -14.41 -11.21 -1.37
N LEU A 103 -15.01 -10.65 -0.32
CA LEU A 103 -14.72 -9.31 0.19
C LEU A 103 -14.75 -9.30 1.71
N THR A 104 -14.03 -8.33 2.29
CA THR A 104 -14.24 -7.91 3.68
C THR A 104 -15.05 -6.62 3.72
N GLY A 105 -15.86 -6.46 4.76
CA GLY A 105 -16.60 -5.24 5.01
C GLY A 105 -16.77 -4.98 6.51
N PHE A 106 -17.30 -3.82 6.83
CA PHE A 106 -17.62 -3.36 8.17
C PHE A 106 -19.07 -2.87 8.16
N ASP A 107 -19.86 -3.41 9.08
CA ASP A 107 -21.20 -2.93 9.36
C ASP A 107 -21.10 -1.87 10.47
N GLU A 108 -21.35 -0.61 10.10
CA GLU A 108 -21.32 0.51 11.03
C GLU A 108 -22.49 0.49 12.02
N GLN A 109 -23.64 -0.08 11.63
CA GLN A 109 -24.84 -0.11 12.46
C GLN A 109 -24.65 -1.06 13.64
N ASP A 110 -24.18 -2.26 13.36
CA ASP A 110 -23.99 -3.31 14.36
C ASP A 110 -22.54 -3.37 14.89
N SER A 111 -21.63 -2.58 14.31
CA SER A 111 -20.20 -2.54 14.65
C SER A 111 -19.51 -3.90 14.47
N LEU A 112 -19.83 -4.58 13.37
CA LEU A 112 -19.35 -5.93 13.05
C LEU A 112 -18.42 -5.93 11.84
N LEU A 113 -17.36 -6.73 11.91
CA LEU A 113 -16.52 -7.06 10.77
C LEU A 113 -17.22 -8.17 9.97
N ASN A 114 -17.18 -8.12 8.64
CA ASN A 114 -17.86 -9.08 7.78
C ASN A 114 -16.89 -9.69 6.78
N VAL A 115 -16.95 -11.01 6.62
CA VAL A 115 -16.37 -11.75 5.49
C VAL A 115 -17.53 -12.33 4.71
N PHE A 116 -17.57 -12.13 3.39
CA PHE A 116 -18.71 -12.59 2.60
C PHE A 116 -18.32 -12.98 1.19
N ALA A 117 -19.14 -13.85 0.59
CA ALA A 117 -19.03 -14.25 -0.79
C ALA A 117 -20.23 -13.79 -1.60
N ILE A 118 -19.96 -13.31 -2.81
CA ILE A 118 -20.94 -12.92 -3.82
C ILE A 118 -20.83 -13.87 -5.01
N ASN A 119 -21.97 -14.33 -5.50
CA ASN A 119 -22.07 -15.07 -6.74
C ASN A 119 -21.76 -14.13 -7.93
N ARG A 120 -20.71 -14.44 -8.67
CA ARG A 120 -20.23 -13.63 -9.79
C ARG A 120 -21.26 -13.48 -10.91
N LYS A 121 -22.17 -14.44 -11.06
CA LYS A 121 -23.14 -14.48 -12.17
C LYS A 121 -24.26 -13.45 -12.01
N ASP A 122 -24.76 -13.30 -10.80
CA ASP A 122 -26.01 -12.55 -10.51
C ASP A 122 -25.88 -11.54 -9.37
N GLY A 123 -24.74 -11.51 -8.67
CA GLY A 123 -24.50 -10.57 -7.58
C GLY A 123 -25.11 -10.98 -6.25
N GLU A 124 -25.70 -12.17 -6.12
CA GLU A 124 -26.29 -12.61 -4.86
C GLU A 124 -25.21 -12.85 -3.78
N ILE A 125 -25.44 -12.33 -2.56
CA ILE A 125 -24.60 -12.69 -1.41
C ILE A 125 -24.92 -14.14 -1.05
N MET A 126 -23.96 -15.03 -1.27
CA MET A 126 -24.10 -16.48 -1.05
C MET A 126 -24.03 -16.83 0.43
N TRP A 127 -23.11 -16.18 1.15
CA TRP A 127 -22.92 -16.33 2.58
C TRP A 127 -22.20 -15.10 3.15
N MET A 128 -22.37 -14.87 4.45
CA MET A 128 -21.70 -13.83 5.22
C MET A 128 -21.43 -14.35 6.63
N ASP A 129 -20.19 -14.20 7.10
CA ASP A 129 -19.80 -14.40 8.50
C ASP A 129 -19.54 -13.04 9.14
N SER A 130 -20.11 -12.83 10.32
CA SER A 130 -19.99 -11.58 11.08
C SER A 130 -19.17 -11.81 12.35
N ILE A 131 -18.19 -10.95 12.57
CA ILE A 131 -17.16 -11.09 13.59
C ILE A 131 -17.21 -9.87 14.51
N ILE A 132 -17.22 -10.12 15.82
CA ILE A 132 -17.10 -9.07 16.83
C ILE A 132 -15.62 -8.67 16.92
N PRO A 133 -15.26 -7.41 16.66
CA PRO A 133 -13.87 -6.97 16.77
C PRO A 133 -13.38 -6.97 18.23
N ASN A 134 -12.06 -7.06 18.42
CA ASN A 134 -11.42 -6.97 19.75
C ASN A 134 -11.42 -5.55 20.31
N GLY A 135 -11.83 -4.56 19.51
CA GLY A 135 -12.00 -3.16 19.88
C GLY A 135 -11.96 -2.23 18.67
N PHE A 136 -11.91 -0.93 18.94
CA PHE A 136 -11.87 0.13 17.93
C PHE A 136 -10.74 1.11 18.22
N TYR A 137 -10.22 1.72 17.16
CA TYR A 137 -9.17 2.74 17.21
C TYR A 137 -9.62 3.96 16.42
N ASP A 138 -9.21 5.15 16.85
CA ASP A 138 -9.52 6.35 16.08
C ASP A 138 -8.93 6.24 14.68
N MET A 139 -9.75 6.56 13.68
CA MET A 139 -9.42 6.33 12.28
C MET A 139 -9.86 7.52 11.42
N HIS A 140 -9.08 7.80 10.39
CA HIS A 140 -9.37 8.82 9.40
C HIS A 140 -10.67 8.48 8.65
N SER A 141 -11.46 9.50 8.35
CA SER A 141 -12.76 9.41 7.65
C SER A 141 -12.73 8.75 6.27
N ILE A 142 -11.55 8.53 5.67
CA ILE A 142 -11.40 7.95 4.33
C ILE A 142 -11.08 6.46 4.38
N ASN A 143 -11.14 5.87 5.57
CA ASN A 143 -10.63 4.54 5.86
C ASN A 143 -11.75 3.66 6.45
N SER A 144 -11.50 2.37 6.62
CA SER A 144 -12.47 1.41 7.17
C SER A 144 -11.75 0.41 8.07
N TYR A 145 -12.46 -0.24 9.01
CA TYR A 145 -11.89 -1.39 9.73
C TYR A 145 -11.73 -2.64 8.83
N ALA A 146 -12.26 -2.59 7.60
CA ALA A 146 -12.20 -3.66 6.61
C ALA A 146 -11.40 -3.26 5.34
N ASN A 147 -10.15 -2.83 5.53
CA ASN A 147 -9.23 -2.50 4.41
C ASN A 147 -8.54 -3.71 3.76
N PRO A 148 -8.01 -4.68 4.54
CA PRO A 148 -7.19 -5.73 3.96
C PRO A 148 -7.97 -6.56 2.94
N THR A 149 -7.34 -6.86 1.81
CA THR A 149 -7.93 -7.71 0.79
C THR A 149 -7.72 -9.18 1.13
N ILE A 150 -8.76 -9.98 0.94
CA ILE A 150 -8.70 -11.43 1.10
C ILE A 150 -7.64 -12.04 0.17
N ALA A 151 -6.90 -13.02 0.68
CA ALA A 151 -6.04 -13.89 -0.12
C ALA A 151 -6.62 -15.31 -0.24
N SER A 152 -6.31 -16.04 -1.31
CA SER A 152 -6.81 -17.39 -1.53
C SER A 152 -5.79 -18.33 -2.17
N ASP A 153 -5.75 -19.58 -1.70
CA ASP A 153 -4.99 -20.67 -2.33
C ASP A 153 -5.79 -21.39 -3.44
N GLY A 154 -6.95 -20.82 -3.81
CA GLY A 154 -7.92 -21.39 -4.75
C GLY A 154 -8.89 -22.41 -4.13
N LYS A 155 -8.71 -22.79 -2.86
CA LYS A 155 -9.56 -23.74 -2.12
C LYS A 155 -10.08 -23.17 -0.80
N ARG A 156 -9.33 -22.25 -0.22
CA ARG A 156 -9.61 -21.54 1.02
C ARG A 156 -9.40 -20.05 0.80
N ILE A 157 -10.01 -19.26 1.67
CA ILE A 157 -9.80 -17.82 1.73
C ILE A 157 -9.25 -17.44 3.10
N TYR A 158 -8.49 -16.34 3.13
CA TYR A 158 -7.83 -15.82 4.31
C TYR A 158 -8.15 -14.33 4.42
N ALA A 159 -8.91 -13.95 5.46
CA ALA A 159 -9.39 -12.59 5.66
C ALA A 159 -8.77 -12.00 6.93
N GLU A 160 -8.08 -10.86 6.79
CA GLU A 160 -7.38 -10.20 7.89
C GLU A 160 -8.12 -8.93 8.32
N PHE A 161 -8.20 -8.72 9.63
CA PHE A 161 -8.72 -7.49 10.22
C PHE A 161 -7.77 -7.00 11.30
N MET A 162 -7.37 -5.73 11.19
CA MET A 162 -6.36 -5.11 12.06
C MET A 162 -6.78 -5.03 13.54
N ASN A 163 -8.08 -5.12 13.82
CA ASN A 163 -8.68 -5.12 15.15
C ASN A 163 -9.31 -6.46 15.53
N TYR A 164 -8.90 -7.57 14.91
CA TYR A 164 -9.35 -8.91 15.30
C TYR A 164 -8.29 -9.98 15.10
N GLY A 165 -7.78 -10.12 13.88
CA GLY A 165 -6.93 -11.24 13.49
C GLY A 165 -7.15 -11.73 12.06
N LEU A 166 -6.61 -12.90 11.77
CA LEU A 166 -6.78 -13.60 10.50
C LEU A 166 -7.79 -14.74 10.65
N THR A 167 -8.75 -14.85 9.74
CA THR A 167 -9.71 -15.95 9.65
C THR A 167 -9.54 -16.74 8.36
N ALA A 168 -9.74 -18.05 8.43
CA ALA A 168 -9.70 -18.92 7.26
C ALA A 168 -11.03 -19.64 7.05
N TYR A 169 -11.51 -19.66 5.81
CA TYR A 169 -12.75 -20.33 5.42
C TYR A 169 -12.51 -21.23 4.21
N ASP A 170 -13.38 -22.22 4.03
CA ASP A 170 -13.58 -22.81 2.71
C ASP A 170 -14.37 -21.84 1.79
N LEU A 171 -14.53 -22.20 0.52
CA LEU A 171 -15.24 -21.34 -0.44
C LEU A 171 -16.75 -21.23 -0.18
N ASP A 172 -17.30 -22.10 0.66
CA ASP A 172 -18.73 -22.17 1.01
C ASP A 172 -19.06 -21.46 2.33
N GLY A 173 -18.05 -20.84 2.96
CA GLY A 173 -18.22 -20.00 4.16
C GLY A 173 -18.08 -20.76 5.47
N HIS A 174 -17.64 -22.02 5.47
CA HIS A 174 -17.33 -22.72 6.71
C HIS A 174 -15.97 -22.26 7.23
N LYS A 175 -15.96 -21.66 8.43
CA LYS A 175 -14.73 -21.30 9.12
C LYS A 175 -13.92 -22.55 9.45
N ILE A 176 -12.65 -22.58 9.02
CA ILE A 176 -11.72 -23.70 9.21
C ILE A 176 -10.88 -23.46 10.47
N TRP A 177 -10.32 -22.27 10.59
CA TRP A 177 -9.52 -21.83 11.74
C TRP A 177 -9.49 -20.31 11.81
N GLU A 178 -9.07 -19.78 12.96
CA GLU A 178 -8.82 -18.36 13.18
C GLU A 178 -7.54 -18.15 14.01
N TYR A 179 -6.86 -17.05 13.76
CA TYR A 179 -5.67 -16.60 14.48
C TYR A 179 -5.91 -15.16 14.96
N PRO A 180 -6.44 -14.98 16.18
CA PRO A 180 -6.59 -13.64 16.75
C PRO A 180 -5.22 -13.06 17.10
N HIS A 181 -5.04 -11.76 16.87
CA HIS A 181 -3.87 -11.02 17.31
C HIS A 181 -4.27 -9.67 17.92
N GLU A 182 -3.32 -9.02 18.58
CA GLU A 182 -3.53 -7.69 19.13
C GLU A 182 -3.81 -6.65 18.04
N MET A 183 -4.53 -5.60 18.42
CA MET A 183 -4.91 -4.55 17.50
C MET A 183 -3.68 -3.76 17.02
N ILE A 184 -3.50 -3.66 15.70
CA ILE A 184 -2.37 -2.97 15.06
C ILE A 184 -2.80 -1.76 14.21
N GLY A 185 -4.01 -1.26 14.42
CA GLY A 185 -4.56 -0.11 13.72
C GLY A 185 -3.85 1.20 14.06
N SER A 186 -3.85 2.13 13.10
CA SER A 186 -3.36 3.50 13.27
C SER A 186 -4.44 4.51 12.89
N TYR A 187 -4.20 5.80 13.12
CA TYR A 187 -5.08 6.86 12.65
C TYR A 187 -5.36 6.78 11.14
N PHE A 188 -4.39 6.35 10.34
CA PHE A 188 -4.57 6.15 8.89
C PHE A 188 -4.96 4.71 8.52
N GLY A 189 -5.52 3.96 9.47
CA GLY A 189 -5.91 2.56 9.31
C GLY A 189 -4.73 1.58 9.31
N GLY A 190 -5.05 0.31 9.04
CA GLY A 190 -4.10 -0.71 8.66
C GLY A 190 -4.59 -1.42 7.39
N ALA A 191 -3.75 -1.49 6.34
CA ALA A 191 -4.15 -1.97 5.01
C ALA A 191 -3.30 -3.11 4.43
N GLY A 192 -2.24 -3.54 5.13
CA GLY A 192 -1.42 -4.67 4.72
C GLY A 192 -2.29 -5.91 4.57
N SER A 193 -2.35 -6.47 3.36
CA SER A 193 -3.17 -7.67 3.08
C SER A 193 -2.36 -8.95 3.30
N PRO A 194 -3.01 -10.07 3.65
CA PRO A 194 -2.35 -11.36 3.72
C PRO A 194 -1.77 -11.75 2.36
N VAL A 195 -0.63 -12.44 2.37
CA VAL A 195 -0.03 -13.02 1.16
C VAL A 195 0.27 -14.50 1.34
N LEU A 196 0.26 -15.24 0.22
CA LEU A 196 0.48 -16.68 0.23
C LEU A 196 1.83 -17.04 -0.37
N ALA A 197 2.56 -17.90 0.35
CA ALA A 197 3.79 -18.54 -0.11
C ALA A 197 3.71 -20.05 0.15
N ASP A 198 3.71 -20.85 -0.90
CA ASP A 198 3.57 -22.30 -0.82
C ASP A 198 2.33 -22.76 0.00
N SER A 199 2.53 -23.23 1.23
CA SER A 199 1.48 -23.68 2.16
C SER A 199 1.34 -22.75 3.37
N LEU A 200 1.82 -21.51 3.22
CA LEU A 200 1.85 -20.50 4.27
C LEU A 200 1.01 -19.29 3.87
N VAL A 201 0.29 -18.74 4.83
CA VAL A 201 -0.25 -17.39 4.80
C VAL A 201 0.57 -16.51 5.71
N ILE A 202 1.01 -15.36 5.19
CA ILE A 202 1.91 -14.44 5.87
C ILE A 202 1.16 -13.13 6.10
N ILE A 203 1.18 -12.68 7.35
CA ILE A 203 0.56 -11.43 7.79
C ILE A 203 1.52 -10.63 8.66
N ARG A 204 1.18 -9.37 8.90
CA ARG A 204 1.88 -8.52 9.86
C ARG A 204 1.14 -8.54 11.18
N ILE A 205 1.88 -8.69 12.27
CA ILE A 205 1.37 -8.57 13.64
C ILE A 205 2.24 -7.59 14.41
N GLY A 206 1.78 -7.11 15.57
CA GLY A 206 2.56 -6.18 16.38
C GLY A 206 1.86 -5.84 17.69
N VAL A 207 2.68 -5.42 18.67
CA VAL A 207 2.26 -4.96 19.99
C VAL A 207 3.18 -3.80 20.37
N GLU A 208 2.64 -2.71 20.90
CA GLU A 208 3.41 -1.53 21.33
C GLU A 208 4.38 -1.04 20.23
N GLU A 209 3.88 -0.90 18.99
CA GLU A 209 4.65 -0.47 17.81
C GLU A 209 5.80 -1.41 17.38
N LYS A 210 5.92 -2.58 18.01
CA LYS A 210 6.91 -3.59 17.63
C LYS A 210 6.30 -4.64 16.70
N TYR A 211 6.38 -4.35 15.40
CA TYR A 211 5.81 -5.19 14.35
C TYR A 211 6.68 -6.42 14.02
N SER A 212 6.05 -7.44 13.45
CA SER A 212 6.67 -8.69 13.03
C SER A 212 5.88 -9.29 11.86
N LEU A 213 6.54 -10.07 11.01
CA LEU A 213 5.87 -10.90 10.01
C LEU A 213 5.74 -12.31 10.56
N ILE A 214 4.53 -12.84 10.57
CA ILE A 214 4.26 -14.22 11.00
C ILE A 214 3.77 -15.02 9.80
N ALA A 215 4.27 -16.24 9.67
CA ALA A 215 3.78 -17.21 8.70
C ALA A 215 3.01 -18.32 9.40
N LEU A 216 1.76 -18.49 8.99
CA LEU A 216 0.83 -19.48 9.51
C LEU A 216 0.58 -20.55 8.45
N ASN A 217 0.39 -21.79 8.86
CA ASN A 217 0.08 -22.87 7.94
C ASN A 217 -1.36 -22.73 7.41
N CYS A 218 -1.51 -22.74 6.08
CA CYS A 218 -2.77 -22.58 5.38
C CYS A 218 -3.87 -23.59 5.79
N LEU A 219 -3.50 -24.77 6.29
CA LEU A 219 -4.42 -25.85 6.65
C LEU A 219 -5.02 -25.70 8.04
N ASN A 220 -4.25 -25.20 9.01
CA ASN A 220 -4.63 -25.26 10.42
C ASN A 220 -4.35 -23.99 11.23
N GLY A 221 -3.71 -22.98 10.65
CA GLY A 221 -3.39 -21.73 11.33
C GLY A 221 -2.19 -21.81 12.27
N ASP A 222 -1.49 -22.95 12.34
CA ASP A 222 -0.32 -23.09 13.20
C ASP A 222 0.83 -22.18 12.74
N SER A 223 1.39 -21.41 13.67
CA SER A 223 2.55 -20.57 13.40
C SER A 223 3.78 -21.42 13.04
N THR A 224 4.34 -21.18 11.86
CA THR A 224 5.51 -21.91 11.34
C THR A 224 6.80 -21.13 11.56
N TRP A 225 6.75 -19.80 11.42
CA TRP A 225 7.86 -18.91 11.75
C TRP A 225 7.40 -17.48 12.00
N LEU A 226 8.27 -16.73 12.67
CA LEU A 226 8.15 -15.30 12.94
C LEU A 226 9.44 -14.62 12.52
N TYR A 227 9.34 -13.51 11.78
CA TYR A 227 10.43 -12.58 11.56
C TYR A 227 10.14 -11.30 12.32
N ARG A 228 11.11 -10.87 13.13
CA ARG A 228 11.09 -9.62 13.86
C ARG A 228 12.41 -8.90 13.56
N PRO A 229 12.40 -7.61 13.22
CA PRO A 229 13.60 -6.79 13.19
C PRO A 229 14.36 -6.85 14.51
N GLY A 230 15.63 -6.43 14.52
CA GLY A 230 16.39 -6.32 15.77
C GLY A 230 15.66 -5.45 16.81
N ASP A 231 15.96 -5.62 18.10
CA ASP A 231 15.28 -4.88 19.18
C ASP A 231 15.42 -3.34 19.09
N ASP A 232 16.41 -2.85 18.34
CA ASP A 232 16.66 -1.43 18.06
C ASP A 232 16.05 -0.94 16.73
N GLU A 233 15.30 -1.80 16.02
CA GLU A 233 14.80 -1.54 14.66
C GLU A 233 13.26 -1.57 14.62
N ALA A 234 12.62 -0.40 14.52
CA ALA A 234 11.15 -0.27 14.47
C ALA A 234 10.58 -0.24 13.03
N TYR A 235 11.36 -0.63 12.01
CA TYR A 235 11.01 -0.29 10.63
C TYR A 235 9.82 -1.05 10.04
N LEU A 236 9.24 -2.07 10.68
CA LEU A 236 8.10 -2.83 10.15
C LEU A 236 6.73 -2.14 10.28
N SER A 237 6.68 -0.88 10.70
CA SER A 237 5.48 -0.07 10.50
C SER A 237 5.22 0.05 8.99
N SER A 238 4.05 -0.37 8.53
CA SER A 238 3.74 -0.42 7.10
C SER A 238 2.25 -0.64 6.86
N ASN A 239 1.72 0.00 5.82
CA ASN A 239 0.43 -0.29 5.21
C ASN A 239 0.58 -1.06 3.89
N SER A 240 1.80 -1.25 3.41
CA SER A 240 2.11 -2.01 2.20
C SER A 240 1.75 -3.48 2.37
N THR A 241 1.19 -4.07 1.31
CA THR A 241 1.11 -5.52 1.20
C THR A 241 2.48 -6.07 0.79
N PRO A 242 3.01 -7.13 1.43
CA PRO A 242 4.24 -7.77 0.96
C PRO A 242 4.07 -8.31 -0.47
N VAL A 243 5.17 -8.49 -1.20
CA VAL A 243 5.16 -9.19 -2.49
C VAL A 243 6.16 -10.33 -2.48
N ILE A 244 5.85 -11.40 -3.18
CA ILE A 244 6.66 -12.62 -3.18
C ILE A 244 7.17 -12.87 -4.59
N ASP A 245 8.47 -13.12 -4.70
CA ASP A 245 9.10 -13.66 -5.91
C ASP A 245 10.07 -14.79 -5.54
N ASP A 246 9.84 -15.96 -6.13
CA ASP A 246 10.46 -17.23 -5.77
C ASP A 246 10.53 -17.49 -4.25
N SER A 247 11.70 -17.28 -3.64
CA SER A 247 11.96 -17.56 -2.21
C SER A 247 12.12 -16.32 -1.37
N LEU A 248 11.92 -15.15 -1.97
CA LEU A 248 12.05 -13.85 -1.32
C LEU A 248 10.68 -13.19 -1.17
N LEU A 249 10.46 -12.65 0.03
CA LEU A 249 9.36 -11.75 0.34
C LEU A 249 9.92 -10.33 0.43
N TYR A 250 9.35 -9.40 -0.31
CA TYR A 250 9.71 -7.99 -0.30
C TYR A 250 8.62 -7.18 0.38
N LEU A 251 9.02 -6.23 1.22
CA LEU A 251 8.11 -5.35 1.93
C LEU A 251 8.68 -3.94 1.95
N TYR A 252 7.88 -2.96 1.54
CA TYR A 252 8.14 -1.56 1.83
C TYR A 252 7.61 -1.25 3.23
N ALA A 253 8.51 -0.89 4.13
CA ALA A 253 8.23 -0.53 5.50
C ALA A 253 8.83 0.87 5.79
N SER A 254 8.38 1.56 6.86
CA SER A 254 8.53 3.03 6.98
C SER A 254 9.96 3.55 6.81
N ASP A 255 10.96 2.78 7.23
CA ASP A 255 12.37 3.18 7.14
C ASP A 255 13.19 2.34 6.17
N ALA A 256 12.62 1.29 5.58
CA ALA A 256 13.35 0.36 4.75
C ALA A 256 12.47 -0.42 3.76
N VAL A 257 13.05 -0.72 2.60
CA VAL A 257 12.63 -1.88 1.83
C VAL A 257 13.44 -3.05 2.30
N ILE A 258 12.76 -4.14 2.65
CA ILE A 258 13.42 -5.38 3.05
C ILE A 258 13.11 -6.50 2.07
N ALA A 259 14.07 -7.40 1.90
CA ALA A 259 13.88 -8.70 1.30
C ALA A 259 14.17 -9.79 2.33
N LEU A 260 13.20 -10.66 2.57
CA LEU A 260 13.30 -11.78 3.50
C LEU A 260 13.38 -13.09 2.75
N ASN A 261 14.36 -13.93 3.09
CA ASN A 261 14.43 -15.27 2.57
C ASN A 261 13.46 -16.18 3.33
N MET A 262 12.42 -16.65 2.66
CA MET A 262 11.35 -17.45 3.27
C MET A 262 11.80 -18.85 3.66
N LYS A 263 12.91 -19.36 3.07
CA LYS A 263 13.41 -20.71 3.35
C LYS A 263 14.21 -20.77 4.65
N ASN A 264 15.14 -19.83 4.84
CA ASN A 264 15.97 -19.78 6.04
C ASN A 264 15.46 -18.75 7.08
N ARG A 265 14.44 -17.95 6.72
CA ARG A 265 13.74 -16.98 7.57
C ARG A 265 14.62 -15.82 8.01
N SER A 266 15.63 -15.47 7.21
CA SER A 266 16.55 -14.38 7.50
C SER A 266 16.35 -13.19 6.57
N LEU A 267 16.75 -12.00 7.02
CA LEU A 267 16.94 -10.86 6.14
C LEU A 267 17.97 -11.22 5.06
N ALA A 268 17.56 -11.13 3.80
CA ALA A 268 18.45 -11.30 2.65
C ALA A 268 19.18 -9.99 2.37
N TRP A 269 18.43 -8.90 2.30
CA TRP A 269 18.96 -7.54 2.24
C TRP A 269 17.92 -6.52 2.73
N SER A 270 18.40 -5.32 3.08
CA SER A 270 17.58 -4.14 3.36
C SER A 270 18.18 -2.92 2.67
N ILE A 271 17.35 -1.98 2.23
CA ILE A 271 17.78 -0.65 1.78
C ILE A 271 16.99 0.38 2.56
N PRO A 272 17.66 1.33 3.25
CA PRO A 272 16.98 2.46 3.87
C PRO A 272 16.22 3.27 2.83
N VAL A 273 14.94 3.48 3.08
CA VAL A 273 14.09 4.37 2.27
C VAL A 273 13.27 5.22 3.20
N SER A 274 12.80 6.35 2.69
CA SER A 274 11.94 7.24 3.45
C SER A 274 10.48 7.10 3.06
N GLY A 275 9.58 7.62 3.89
CA GLY A 275 8.17 7.79 3.58
C GLY A 275 7.24 6.83 4.32
N ASN A 276 5.94 6.98 4.10
CA ASN A 276 4.92 6.40 4.98
C ASN A 276 4.60 4.90 4.73
N ALA A 277 5.37 4.21 3.88
CA ALA A 277 5.21 2.77 3.62
C ALA A 277 3.78 2.31 3.27
N VAL A 278 3.14 3.04 2.35
CA VAL A 278 1.76 2.75 1.93
C VAL A 278 1.70 1.95 0.62
N ALA A 279 2.53 2.30 -0.37
CA ALA A 279 2.49 1.67 -1.68
C ALA A 279 3.02 0.24 -1.65
N THR A 280 2.27 -0.70 -2.25
CA THR A 280 2.75 -2.07 -2.52
C THR A 280 3.85 -2.08 -3.60
N PRO A 281 5.04 -2.62 -3.34
CA PRO A 281 6.07 -2.81 -4.35
C PRO A 281 5.58 -3.64 -5.53
N VAL A 282 6.11 -3.39 -6.73
CA VAL A 282 5.87 -4.23 -7.91
C VAL A 282 7.18 -4.75 -8.44
N ILE A 283 7.22 -6.05 -8.73
CA ILE A 283 8.37 -6.71 -9.33
C ILE A 283 8.17 -6.77 -10.84
N SER A 284 9.19 -6.35 -11.59
CA SER A 284 9.27 -6.59 -13.02
C SER A 284 10.71 -6.95 -13.39
N GLU A 285 10.87 -8.07 -14.09
CA GLU A 285 12.17 -8.65 -14.45
C GLU A 285 13.09 -8.84 -13.23
N ALA A 286 14.18 -8.08 -13.15
CA ALA A 286 15.19 -8.15 -12.07
C ALA A 286 15.07 -7.00 -11.07
N ASP A 287 13.98 -6.22 -11.13
CA ASP A 287 13.82 -4.98 -10.38
C ASP A 287 12.53 -4.93 -9.57
N LEU A 288 12.64 -4.28 -8.41
CA LEU A 288 11.55 -3.88 -7.55
C LEU A 288 11.29 -2.39 -7.72
N TYR A 289 10.04 -2.03 -8.02
CA TYR A 289 9.59 -0.66 -8.19
C TYR A 289 8.72 -0.27 -7.00
N ILE A 290 9.07 0.83 -6.35
CA ILE A 290 8.31 1.39 -5.24
C ILE A 290 8.04 2.86 -5.45
N ASN A 291 6.96 3.32 -4.80
CA ASN A 291 6.63 4.72 -4.72
C ASN A 291 6.70 5.16 -3.26
N THR A 292 7.66 6.00 -2.95
CA THR A 292 7.77 6.60 -1.62
C THR A 292 7.09 7.96 -1.63
N TYR A 293 6.49 8.32 -0.51
CA TYR A 293 5.85 9.62 -0.31
C TYR A 293 6.01 10.11 1.12
N SER A 294 6.30 11.40 1.25
CA SER A 294 6.22 12.17 2.48
C SER A 294 5.30 13.37 2.25
N GLN A 295 4.42 13.65 3.22
CA GLN A 295 3.42 14.73 3.12
C GLN A 295 4.04 16.11 2.88
N LEU A 296 5.24 16.34 3.42
CA LEU A 296 5.98 17.58 3.30
C LEU A 296 7.19 17.41 2.35
N GLY A 297 7.25 16.36 1.54
CA GLY A 297 8.44 16.07 0.73
C GLY A 297 8.63 16.98 -0.50
N GLU A 298 7.68 17.87 -0.82
CA GLU A 298 7.77 18.77 -1.98
C GLU A 298 7.62 20.24 -1.58
N GLU A 299 8.57 21.08 -1.97
CA GLU A 299 8.54 22.53 -1.68
C GLU A 299 7.25 23.19 -2.18
N LYS A 300 6.70 22.73 -3.31
CA LYS A 300 5.49 23.30 -3.93
C LYS A 300 4.22 23.15 -3.10
N VAL A 301 4.20 22.23 -2.14
CA VAL A 301 3.05 22.04 -1.24
C VAL A 301 3.21 22.80 0.07
N MET A 302 4.39 23.29 0.39
CA MET A 302 4.68 23.99 1.64
C MET A 302 4.23 25.45 1.61
N GLY A 303 3.90 25.96 2.80
CA GLY A 303 3.77 27.39 3.05
C GLY A 303 5.11 28.13 2.99
N GLU A 304 5.04 29.45 2.99
CA GLU A 304 6.22 30.31 2.94
C GLU A 304 6.85 30.45 4.34
N ASN A 305 8.09 29.98 4.51
CA ASN A 305 8.90 30.26 5.71
C ASN A 305 9.51 31.67 5.61
N ILE A 306 8.76 32.68 6.07
CA ILE A 306 9.23 34.08 6.14
C ILE A 306 9.92 34.39 7.47
N PRO A 307 10.88 35.33 7.51
CA PRO A 307 11.45 35.80 8.78
C PRO A 307 10.37 36.32 9.74
N PHE A 308 10.51 36.05 11.03
CA PHE A 308 9.51 36.45 12.03
C PHE A 308 9.22 37.95 12.03
N GLU A 309 10.24 38.80 11.85
CA GLU A 309 10.05 40.25 11.78
C GLU A 309 9.20 40.67 10.57
N GLU A 310 9.27 39.92 9.47
CA GLU A 310 8.42 40.12 8.30
C GLU A 310 6.99 39.61 8.54
N LEU A 311 6.83 38.48 9.24
CA LEU A 311 5.52 37.99 9.68
C LEU A 311 4.80 39.04 10.52
N ILE A 312 5.44 39.53 11.58
CA ILE A 312 4.86 40.56 12.48
C ILE A 312 4.50 41.82 11.71
N ALA A 313 5.37 42.28 10.79
CA ALA A 313 5.06 43.43 9.94
C ALA A 313 3.83 43.22 9.03
N ARG A 314 3.48 41.97 8.70
CA ARG A 314 2.31 41.61 7.90
C ARG A 314 1.03 41.49 8.74
N ILE A 315 1.11 40.94 9.95
CA ILE A 315 -0.08 40.46 10.67
C ILE A 315 -0.36 41.12 12.03
N ASP A 316 0.62 41.66 12.75
CA ASP A 316 0.46 42.20 14.11
C ASP A 316 -0.41 43.48 14.11
N GLN A 317 -1.69 43.34 14.45
CA GLN A 317 -2.67 44.43 14.41
C GLN A 317 -2.63 45.25 15.70
N ASN A 318 -2.28 44.62 16.82
CA ASN A 318 -2.30 45.24 18.14
C ASN A 318 -0.94 45.85 18.55
N ASN A 319 0.10 45.64 17.74
CA ASN A 319 1.48 46.10 17.91
C ASN A 319 2.16 45.59 19.18
N ASN A 320 1.85 44.35 19.60
CA ASN A 320 2.47 43.72 20.76
C ASN A 320 3.79 43.00 20.44
N GLY A 321 4.15 42.89 19.16
CA GLY A 321 5.36 42.21 18.69
C GLY A 321 5.27 40.68 18.67
N MET A 322 4.07 40.14 18.83
CA MET A 322 3.74 38.71 18.80
C MET A 322 2.68 38.43 17.74
N ALA A 323 2.55 37.18 17.33
CA ALA A 323 1.52 36.77 16.38
C ALA A 323 0.38 36.06 17.10
N GLU A 324 -0.79 36.70 17.19
CA GLU A 324 -1.99 36.10 17.77
C GLU A 324 -2.79 35.31 16.72
N GLN A 325 -3.51 34.26 17.13
CA GLN A 325 -4.21 33.36 16.21
C GLN A 325 -5.18 34.08 15.26
N ASN A 326 -5.91 35.06 15.78
CA ASN A 326 -6.89 35.86 15.04
C ASN A 326 -6.25 36.85 14.04
N GLU A 327 -4.93 37.07 14.10
CA GLU A 327 -4.18 37.96 13.22
C GLU A 327 -3.70 37.25 11.94
N PHE A 328 -3.53 35.93 11.99
CA PHE A 328 -3.18 35.15 10.81
C PHE A 328 -4.27 35.22 9.73
N PRO A 329 -3.90 35.45 8.44
CA PRO A 329 -4.83 35.28 7.33
C PRO A 329 -5.44 33.87 7.31
N GLU A 330 -6.71 33.76 6.91
CA GLU A 330 -7.39 32.47 6.79
C GLU A 330 -6.74 31.53 5.77
N ASP A 331 -6.04 32.10 4.78
CA ASP A 331 -5.44 31.39 3.66
C ASP A 331 -3.91 31.24 3.77
N MET A 332 -3.31 31.53 4.93
CA MET A 332 -1.87 31.35 5.15
C MET A 332 -1.54 29.89 5.52
N PRO A 333 -0.98 29.08 4.60
CA PRO A 333 -0.82 27.66 4.83
C PRO A 333 0.49 27.35 5.56
N VAL A 334 0.49 26.26 6.31
CA VAL A 334 1.69 25.49 6.65
C VAL A 334 2.05 24.57 5.48
N PHE A 335 1.04 23.89 4.93
CA PHE A 335 1.11 23.18 3.66
C PHE A 335 -0.30 23.04 3.06
N THR A 336 -0.36 22.79 1.75
CA THR A 336 -1.61 22.56 1.02
C THR A 336 -1.53 21.32 0.13
N ARG A 337 -2.64 20.60 0.00
CA ARG A 337 -2.79 19.50 -0.97
C ARG A 337 -3.95 19.82 -1.91
N PRO A 338 -3.72 20.67 -2.93
CA PRO A 338 -4.81 21.19 -3.77
C PRO A 338 -5.53 20.12 -4.58
N GLU A 339 -4.93 18.95 -4.78
CA GLU A 339 -5.59 17.82 -5.45
C GLU A 339 -6.66 17.13 -4.59
N ILE A 340 -6.70 17.39 -3.27
CA ILE A 340 -7.51 16.65 -2.30
C ILE A 340 -8.22 17.61 -1.34
N VAL A 341 -9.04 18.51 -1.87
CA VAL A 341 -9.70 19.58 -1.09
C VAL A 341 -10.85 19.11 -0.18
N ASP A 342 -11.44 17.95 -0.45
CA ASP A 342 -12.64 17.46 0.27
C ASP A 342 -12.32 16.54 1.46
N ILE A 343 -11.05 16.42 1.85
CA ILE A 343 -10.60 15.51 2.90
C ILE A 343 -10.09 16.33 4.08
N ASP A 344 -10.59 16.01 5.29
CA ASP A 344 -10.11 16.60 6.55
C ASP A 344 -8.58 16.48 6.65
N ARG A 345 -7.90 17.53 7.13
CA ARG A 345 -6.43 17.61 7.26
C ARG A 345 -5.64 17.46 5.95
N SER A 346 -6.28 17.66 4.80
CA SER A 346 -5.58 17.71 3.50
C SER A 346 -4.68 18.93 3.36
N SER A 347 -5.03 20.04 4.00
CA SER A 347 -4.22 21.26 4.09
C SER A 347 -4.25 21.76 5.53
N MET A 348 -3.21 22.45 5.97
CA MET A 348 -3.14 23.03 7.31
C MET A 348 -2.82 24.52 7.21
N PHE A 349 -3.54 25.34 7.96
CA PHE A 349 -3.35 26.78 7.99
C PHE A 349 -2.98 27.23 9.40
N PHE A 350 -2.11 28.25 9.52
CA PHE A 350 -1.65 28.73 10.84
C PHE A 350 -2.77 29.25 11.73
N ARG A 351 -3.86 29.73 11.13
CA ARG A 351 -5.05 30.21 11.85
C ARG A 351 -5.86 29.08 12.51
N ASP A 352 -5.73 27.84 12.03
CA ASP A 352 -6.50 26.71 12.55
C ASP A 352 -6.09 26.40 14.00
N ASP A 353 -7.07 26.15 14.89
CA ASP A 353 -6.83 25.91 16.33
C ASP A 353 -5.71 24.91 16.61
N ARG A 354 -5.69 23.79 15.88
CA ARG A 354 -4.67 22.75 16.06
C ARG A 354 -3.29 23.22 15.60
N THR A 355 -3.21 23.88 14.45
CA THR A 355 -1.94 24.32 13.88
C THR A 355 -1.34 25.45 14.72
N PHE A 356 -2.20 26.35 15.18
CA PHE A 356 -1.80 27.40 16.11
C PHE A 356 -1.28 26.80 17.41
N ALA A 357 -2.01 25.88 18.03
CA ALA A 357 -1.58 25.19 19.25
C ALA A 357 -0.31 24.33 19.08
N LEU A 358 -0.02 23.86 17.87
CA LEU A 358 1.26 23.20 17.55
C LEU A 358 2.44 24.18 17.56
N THR A 359 2.18 25.44 17.20
CA THR A 359 3.20 26.49 17.10
C THR A 359 3.37 27.25 18.42
N ASP A 360 2.27 27.60 19.09
CA ASP A 360 2.23 28.17 20.44
C ASP A 360 2.56 27.08 21.48
N SER A 361 3.84 26.72 21.53
CA SER A 361 4.35 25.63 22.37
C SER A 361 4.15 25.88 23.86
N ASN A 362 4.11 27.15 24.27
CA ASN A 362 3.98 27.55 25.67
C ASN A 362 2.52 27.78 26.10
N GLY A 363 1.59 27.91 25.15
CA GLY A 363 0.16 28.04 25.37
C GLY A 363 -0.29 29.41 25.90
N ASP A 364 0.47 30.48 25.63
CA ASP A 364 0.14 31.84 26.07
C ASP A 364 -0.84 32.57 25.14
N GLY A 365 -1.21 31.95 24.02
CA GLY A 365 -2.13 32.49 23.03
C GLY A 365 -1.45 33.36 21.96
N SER A 366 -0.11 33.41 21.94
CA SER A 366 0.66 34.20 21.01
C SER A 366 1.93 33.47 20.58
N ILE A 367 2.34 33.64 19.32
CA ILE A 367 3.57 33.03 18.80
C ILE A 367 4.67 34.08 18.84
N ASN A 368 5.75 33.76 19.54
CA ASN A 368 6.98 34.56 19.54
C ASN A 368 7.99 34.04 18.49
N LYS A 369 9.11 34.76 18.32
CA LYS A 369 10.15 34.40 17.36
C LYS A 369 10.71 32.99 17.56
N ALA A 370 10.97 32.60 18.80
CA ALA A 370 11.56 31.30 19.08
C ALA A 370 10.62 30.16 18.68
N GLU A 371 9.33 30.31 18.96
CA GLU A 371 8.29 29.36 18.56
C GLU A 371 8.11 29.29 17.04
N TRP A 372 8.14 30.44 16.36
CA TRP A 372 8.11 30.51 14.90
C TRP A 372 9.31 29.80 14.26
N ASP A 373 10.52 30.08 14.76
CA ASP A 373 11.75 29.45 14.26
C ASP A 373 11.74 27.93 14.57
N GLU A 374 11.18 27.51 15.71
CA GLU A 374 11.09 26.11 16.12
C GLU A 374 10.09 25.30 15.29
N VAL A 375 8.90 25.84 14.99
CA VAL A 375 7.92 25.13 14.15
C VAL A 375 8.46 24.91 12.73
N TRP A 376 9.14 25.89 12.16
CA TRP A 376 9.73 25.75 10.82
C TRP A 376 10.91 24.80 10.80
N LYS A 377 11.76 24.82 11.84
CA LYS A 377 12.81 23.82 11.99
C LYS A 377 12.24 22.40 12.09
N MET A 378 11.17 22.22 12.86
CA MET A 378 10.47 20.94 12.96
C MET A 378 9.91 20.52 11.60
N LEU A 379 9.25 21.41 10.86
CA LEU A 379 8.70 21.11 9.52
C LEU A 379 9.81 20.73 8.53
N GLU A 380 10.97 21.42 8.57
CA GLU A 380 12.14 21.09 7.74
C GLU A 380 12.67 19.68 8.01
N GLU A 381 12.62 19.18 9.25
CA GLU A 381 13.01 17.81 9.58
C GLU A 381 12.05 16.76 8.97
N PHE A 382 10.79 17.14 8.70
CA PHE A 382 9.80 16.30 8.01
C PHE A 382 9.83 16.43 6.48
N MET A 383 10.62 17.37 5.93
CA MET A 383 10.85 17.53 4.48
C MET A 383 11.77 16.42 3.95
N ILE A 384 11.25 15.20 3.87
CA ILE A 384 12.03 14.03 3.47
C ILE A 384 11.91 13.81 1.97
N LYS A 385 13.06 13.64 1.29
CA LYS A 385 13.11 13.30 -0.14
C LYS A 385 12.43 11.96 -0.41
N HIS A 386 11.22 12.03 -0.94
CA HIS A 386 10.47 10.89 -1.44
C HIS A 386 10.64 10.73 -2.94
N GLY A 387 9.95 9.77 -3.55
CA GLY A 387 10.05 9.53 -4.97
C GLY A 387 9.80 8.10 -5.41
N MET A 388 9.58 7.98 -6.71
CA MET A 388 9.57 6.72 -7.43
C MET A 388 10.99 6.16 -7.46
N THR A 389 11.16 4.89 -7.08
CA THR A 389 12.47 4.26 -6.93
C THR A 389 12.47 2.89 -7.58
N ALA A 390 13.52 2.60 -8.36
CA ALA A 390 13.81 1.25 -8.84
C ALA A 390 15.00 0.66 -8.09
N ILE A 391 14.84 -0.56 -7.60
CA ILE A 391 15.78 -1.28 -6.76
C ILE A 391 16.10 -2.61 -7.45
N SER A 392 17.38 -2.93 -7.62
CA SER A 392 17.79 -4.27 -8.04
C SER A 392 17.38 -5.31 -7.01
N LEU A 393 16.75 -6.42 -7.45
CA LEU A 393 16.43 -7.56 -6.56
C LEU A 393 17.69 -8.26 -6.06
N GLU A 394 18.78 -8.21 -6.84
CA GLU A 394 20.09 -8.70 -6.42
C GLU A 394 20.69 -7.81 -5.33
N GLY A 395 21.30 -8.44 -4.34
CA GLY A 395 21.95 -7.76 -3.22
C GLY A 395 22.10 -8.70 -2.02
N ALA A 396 22.81 -8.24 -0.99
CA ALA A 396 22.96 -8.95 0.26
C ALA A 396 23.24 -7.99 1.41
N GLY A 397 22.70 -8.31 2.59
CA GLY A 397 22.91 -7.52 3.82
C GLY A 397 22.28 -6.13 3.77
N GLU A 398 22.70 -5.28 4.71
CA GLU A 398 22.33 -3.87 4.72
C GLU A 398 23.01 -3.17 3.55
N ARG A 399 22.19 -2.60 2.66
CA ARG A 399 22.64 -1.86 1.48
C ARG A 399 22.59 -0.35 1.77
N PRO A 400 23.46 0.47 1.14
CA PRO A 400 23.44 1.92 1.29
C PRO A 400 22.11 2.57 0.86
N ALA A 401 21.77 3.72 1.45
CA ALA A 401 20.55 4.47 1.17
C ALA A 401 20.47 5.09 -0.24
N ASP A 402 21.52 4.96 -1.04
CA ASP A 402 21.62 5.40 -2.44
C ASP A 402 21.79 4.23 -3.42
N ASP A 403 21.69 2.98 -2.96
CA ASP A 403 21.76 1.76 -3.78
C ASP A 403 20.45 1.51 -4.55
N PHE A 404 20.14 2.46 -5.43
CA PHE A 404 19.00 2.44 -6.34
C PHE A 404 19.51 2.36 -7.79
N LYS A 405 18.76 1.70 -8.67
CA LYS A 405 19.01 1.82 -10.11
C LYS A 405 18.74 3.24 -10.59
N TRP A 406 17.68 3.84 -10.07
CA TRP A 406 17.36 5.25 -10.22
C TRP A 406 16.30 5.65 -9.18
N LYS A 407 16.21 6.96 -8.92
CA LYS A 407 15.15 7.58 -8.11
C LYS A 407 14.72 8.90 -8.74
N ILE A 408 13.42 9.13 -8.88
CA ILE A 408 12.84 10.43 -9.26
C ILE A 408 12.16 11.01 -8.04
N ASN A 409 12.64 12.18 -7.57
CA ASN A 409 12.17 12.82 -6.33
C ASN A 409 11.09 13.90 -6.56
N GLU A 410 10.42 13.89 -7.71
CA GLU A 410 9.46 14.91 -8.09
C GLU A 410 8.17 14.26 -8.60
N ASP A 411 7.04 14.95 -8.37
CA ASP A 411 5.70 14.56 -8.83
C ASP A 411 5.29 13.12 -8.44
N SER A 412 5.83 12.64 -7.31
CA SER A 412 5.52 11.34 -6.75
C SER A 412 4.10 11.37 -6.20
N PRO A 413 3.16 10.59 -6.74
CA PRO A 413 1.81 10.58 -6.21
C PRO A 413 1.80 9.98 -4.80
N GLU A 414 0.84 10.37 -3.98
CA GLU A 414 0.92 10.14 -2.54
C GLU A 414 0.80 8.68 -2.06
N THR A 415 -0.19 7.94 -2.55
CA THR A 415 -0.46 6.56 -2.11
C THR A 415 -0.42 5.48 -3.20
N PRO A 416 -0.45 5.74 -4.52
CA PRO A 416 -0.67 4.66 -5.46
C PRO A 416 0.58 3.80 -5.60
N SER A 417 0.36 2.50 -5.67
CA SER A 417 1.40 1.54 -6.03
C SER A 417 1.56 1.49 -7.55
N PRO A 418 2.80 1.38 -8.06
CA PRO A 418 3.11 1.50 -9.48
C PRO A 418 2.40 0.43 -10.32
N LEU A 419 2.21 0.70 -11.61
CA LEU A 419 1.84 -0.25 -12.64
C LEU A 419 2.99 -0.29 -13.65
N ILE A 420 3.50 -1.48 -13.94
CA ILE A 420 4.59 -1.66 -14.92
C ILE A 420 4.00 -2.28 -16.17
N ILE A 421 4.05 -1.55 -17.29
CA ILE A 421 3.53 -2.00 -18.60
C ILE A 421 4.63 -1.82 -19.64
N GLY A 422 5.25 -2.92 -20.05
CA GLY A 422 6.46 -2.86 -20.87
C GLY A 422 7.55 -2.04 -20.17
N ASP A 423 8.03 -0.99 -20.84
CA ASP A 423 9.07 -0.08 -20.32
C ASP A 423 8.49 1.15 -19.60
N GLU A 424 7.18 1.15 -19.30
CA GLU A 424 6.48 2.29 -18.72
C GLU A 424 6.05 2.03 -17.28
N ILE A 425 6.21 3.07 -16.44
CA ILE A 425 5.72 3.09 -15.08
C ILE A 425 4.57 4.08 -15.00
N LEU A 426 3.41 3.57 -14.61
CA LEU A 426 2.17 4.33 -14.50
C LEU A 426 1.67 4.34 -13.07
N PHE A 427 0.98 5.41 -12.70
CA PHE A 427 0.27 5.52 -11.44
C PHE A 427 -1.17 5.93 -11.68
N ILE A 428 -2.09 5.26 -11.01
CA ILE A 428 -3.49 5.64 -10.99
C ILE A 428 -3.72 6.54 -9.76
N LYS A 429 -3.94 7.83 -10.01
CA LYS A 429 -4.23 8.83 -8.97
C LYS A 429 -5.71 9.22 -8.98
N ASN A 430 -6.18 9.80 -7.88
CA ASN A 430 -7.55 10.31 -7.74
C ASN A 430 -7.79 11.41 -8.79
N GLY A 431 -8.42 11.03 -9.89
CA GLY A 431 -7.92 11.67 -11.09
C GLY A 431 -7.99 10.86 -12.39
N GLY A 432 -8.71 9.75 -12.61
CA GLY A 432 -8.43 8.84 -13.76
C GLY A 432 -9.13 9.02 -15.13
N THR A 433 -8.39 9.34 -16.21
CA THR A 433 -8.70 8.81 -17.55
C THR A 433 -7.41 8.63 -18.34
N VAL A 434 -7.07 7.36 -18.59
CA VAL A 434 -6.25 6.93 -19.73
C VAL A 434 -7.18 6.95 -20.95
N THR A 435 -6.80 7.71 -21.97
CA THR A 435 -7.28 7.43 -23.33
C THR A 435 -6.04 7.21 -24.18
N VAL A 436 -6.08 6.13 -24.96
CA VAL A 436 -4.99 5.57 -25.78
C VAL A 436 -4.33 6.61 -26.67
#